data_AF-A0AAE4RXG1-F1
#
_entry.id   AF-A0AAE4RXG1-F1
#
_cell.length_a   1.000
_cell.length_b   1.000
_cell.length_c   1.000
_cell.angle_alpha   90.00
_cell.angle_beta   90.00
_cell.angle_gamma   90.00
#
_symmetry.space_group_name_H-M   'P 1'
#
loop_
_entity.id
_entity.type
_entity.pdbx_description
1 polymer ?
#
loop_
_entity_poly.entity_id
_entity_poly.type
_entity_poly.pdbx_seq_one_letter_code
_entity_poly.pdbx_strand_id
1 'polypeptide(L)' 'MNIIELKAKLNELGVEPNEYSLEGSVANWNTIVLYKNYSIWEVFYIDERGNRDDKHTFHSENEACEYIYEEFKRLVNS' A
#
# COMPACT_ATOMS: atom_id res chain seq x y z
N MET A 1 -9.38 9.64 1.58
CA MET A 1 -8.18 9.48 0.76
C MET A 1 -8.48 8.58 -0.43
N ASN A 2 -8.05 8.98 -1.61
CA ASN A 2 -7.97 8.13 -2.79
C ASN A 2 -6.48 7.85 -3.14
N ILE A 3 -6.24 7.01 -4.14
CA ILE A 3 -4.87 6.64 -4.56
C ILE A 3 -4.02 7.86 -4.92
N ILE A 4 -4.60 8.90 -5.52
CA ILE A 4 -3.87 10.12 -5.92
C ILE A 4 -3.44 10.90 -4.68
N GLU A 5 -4.34 11.08 -3.73
CA GLU A 5 -4.06 11.74 -2.45
C GLU A 5 -3.02 10.94 -1.64
N LEU A 6 -3.09 9.61 -1.66
CA LEU A 6 -2.11 8.75 -1.00
C LEU A 6 -0.71 8.93 -1.59
N LYS A 7 -0.58 8.88 -2.92
CA LYS A 7 0.71 9.10 -3.60
C LYS A 7 1.34 10.44 -3.20
N ALA A 8 0.54 11.51 -3.15
CA ALA A 8 1.03 12.83 -2.72
C ALA A 8 1.53 12.81 -1.27
N LYS A 9 0.77 12.22 -0.35
CA LYS A 9 1.15 12.13 1.07
C LYS A 9 2.37 11.25 1.32
N LEU A 10 2.53 10.14 0.60
CA LEU A 10 3.71 9.27 0.71
C LEU A 10 4.96 10.00 0.21
N ASN A 11 4.84 10.75 -0.89
CA ASN A 11 5.92 11.60 -1.38
C ASN A 11 6.31 12.71 -0.37
N GLU A 12 5.33 13.31 0.32
CA GLU A 12 5.59 14.27 1.41
C GLU A 12 6.27 13.62 2.62
N LEU A 13 6.01 12.33 2.89
CA LEU A 13 6.70 11.55 3.93
C LEU A 13 8.11 11.12 3.53
N GLY A 14 8.52 11.31 2.27
CA GLY A 14 9.81 10.86 1.75
C GLY A 14 9.85 9.36 1.40
N VAL A 15 8.70 8.72 1.23
CA VAL A 15 8.60 7.32 0.79
C VAL A 15 8.83 7.25 -0.72
N GLU A 16 9.74 6.39 -1.15
CA GLU A 16 10.08 6.25 -2.56
C GLU A 16 8.99 5.48 -3.33
N PRO A 17 8.68 5.83 -4.58
CA PRO A 17 7.64 5.15 -5.36
C PRO A 17 7.88 3.65 -5.61
N ASN A 18 9.09 3.16 -5.35
CA ASN A 18 9.43 1.74 -5.48
C ASN A 18 9.05 0.92 -4.23
N GLU A 19 8.74 1.55 -3.10
CA GLU A 19 8.39 0.91 -1.83
C GLU A 19 6.91 0.48 -1.76
N TYR A 20 6.07 0.96 -2.67
CA TYR A 20 4.65 0.59 -2.75
C TYR A 20 4.18 0.30 -4.19
N SER A 21 3.10 -0.47 -4.32
CA SER A 21 2.34 -0.60 -5.56
C SER A 21 0.87 -0.32 -5.33
N LEU A 22 0.38 0.80 -5.86
CA LEU A 22 -1.03 1.23 -5.70
C LEU A 22 -1.93 0.87 -6.88
N GLU A 23 -1.36 0.36 -7.96
CA GLU A 23 -2.08 0.05 -9.21
C GLU A 23 -2.29 -1.46 -9.42
N GLY A 24 -1.93 -2.27 -8.41
CA GLY A 24 -2.07 -3.72 -8.45
C GLY A 24 -1.04 -4.44 -9.32
N SER A 25 -0.08 -3.73 -9.93
CA SER A 25 1.06 -4.31 -10.63
C SER A 25 2.22 -4.50 -9.65
N VAL A 26 2.61 -5.74 -9.39
CA VAL A 26 3.79 -6.04 -8.58
C VAL A 26 5.02 -5.77 -9.44
N ALA A 27 5.51 -4.53 -9.43
CA ALA A 27 6.74 -4.17 -10.11
C ALA A 27 7.99 -4.53 -9.30
N ASN A 28 7.87 -4.54 -7.96
CA ASN A 28 8.98 -4.69 -7.03
C ASN A 28 8.70 -5.73 -5.93
N TRP A 29 9.77 -6.20 -5.31
CA TRP A 29 9.74 -7.04 -4.12
C TRP A 29 9.87 -6.19 -2.85
N ASN A 30 9.58 -6.78 -1.69
CA ASN A 30 9.63 -6.12 -0.38
C ASN A 30 8.76 -4.85 -0.31
N THR A 31 7.53 -4.94 -0.83
CA THR A 31 6.68 -3.77 -1.08
C THR A 31 5.26 -3.98 -0.57
N ILE A 32 4.62 -2.89 -0.13
CA ILE A 32 3.19 -2.87 0.21
C ILE A 32 2.37 -2.71 -1.08
N VAL A 33 1.43 -3.62 -1.29
CA VAL A 33 0.58 -3.65 -2.50
C VAL A 33 -0.86 -3.37 -2.13
N LEU A 34 -1.48 -2.43 -2.85
CA LEU A 34 -2.92 -2.23 -2.91
C LEU A 34 -3.46 -2.94 -4.17
N TYR A 35 -4.41 -3.84 -3.96
CA TYR A 35 -5.03 -4.60 -5.03
C TYR A 35 -6.55 -4.52 -4.92
N LYS A 36 -7.22 -4.17 -6.03
CA LYS A 36 -8.68 -4.14 -6.09
C LYS A 36 -9.23 -5.47 -6.60
N ASN A 37 -9.87 -6.22 -5.72
CA ASN A 37 -10.51 -7.50 -6.01
C ASN A 37 -12.04 -7.32 -6.01
N TYR A 38 -12.63 -7.13 -7.20
CA TYR A 38 -14.04 -6.77 -7.36
C TYR A 38 -14.44 -5.55 -6.52
N SER A 39 -15.21 -5.78 -5.45
CA SER A 39 -15.73 -4.75 -4.53
C SER A 39 -14.90 -4.61 -3.26
N ILE A 40 -13.82 -5.39 -3.12
CA ILE A 40 -12.95 -5.41 -1.95
C ILE A 40 -11.58 -4.84 -2.32
N TRP A 41 -11.04 -4.03 -1.44
CA TRP A 41 -9.66 -3.57 -1.51
C TRP A 41 -8.80 -4.44 -0.61
N GLU A 42 -7.75 -5.04 -1.16
CA GLU A 42 -6.79 -5.85 -0.43
C GLU A 42 -5.48 -5.08 -0.31
N VAL A 43 -4.94 -5.02 0.90
CA VAL A 43 -3.59 -4.52 1.17
C VAL A 43 -2.78 -5.68 1.70
N PHE A 44 -1.61 -5.92 1.12
CA PHE A 44 -0.72 -6.99 1.58
C PHE A 44 0.74 -6.64 1.26
N TYR A 45 1.65 -7.23 2.02
CA TYR A 45 3.08 -7.13 1.76
C TYR A 45 3.52 -8.27 0.84
N ILE A 46 4.42 -7.99 -0.11
CA ILE A 46 5.10 -9.02 -0.90
C ILE A 46 6.59 -9.06 -0.54
N ASP A 47 7.08 -10.23 -0.15
CA ASP A 47 8.51 -10.47 0.12
C ASP A 47 9.32 -10.78 -1.17
N GLU A 48 10.64 -10.88 -1.05
CA GLU A 48 11.57 -11.27 -2.13
C GLU A 48 11.32 -12.65 -2.77
N ARG A 49 10.53 -13.50 -2.11
CA ARG A 49 10.17 -14.84 -2.57
C ARG A 49 8.79 -14.87 -3.22
N GLY A 50 8.09 -13.74 -3.25
CA GLY A 50 6.73 -13.61 -3.76
C GLY A 50 5.64 -14.08 -2.80
N ASN A 51 5.96 -14.33 -1.53
CA ASN A 51 4.96 -14.63 -0.51
C ASN A 51 4.17 -13.36 -0.19
N ARG A 52 2.87 -13.55 0.10
CA ARG A 52 1.98 -12.47 0.52
C ARG A 52 1.74 -12.59 2.01
N ASP A 53 2.19 -11.59 2.76
CA ASP A 53 1.98 -11.49 4.20
C ASP A 53 1.07 -10.32 4.55
N ASP A 54 0.59 -10.29 5.79
CA ASP A 54 -0.20 -9.20 6.39
C ASP A 54 -1.33 -8.70 5.50
N LYS A 55 -2.16 -9.65 5.03
CA LYS A 55 -3.32 -9.35 4.20
C LYS A 55 -4.42 -8.70 5.03
N HIS A 56 -4.72 -7.45 4.72
CA HIS A 56 -5.89 -6.71 5.20
C HIS A 56 -6.87 -6.47 4.07
N THR A 57 -8.17 -6.47 4.38
CA THR A 57 -9.25 -6.24 3.41
C THR A 57 -10.16 -5.12 3.86
N PHE A 58 -10.56 -4.26 2.92
CA PHE A 58 -11.35 -3.07 3.16
C PHE A 58 -12.51 -2.98 2.16
N HIS A 59 -13.59 -2.31 2.56
CA HIS A 59 -14.77 -2.14 1.71
C HIS A 59 -14.73 -0.86 0.87
N SER A 60 -13.80 0.05 1.17
CA SER A 60 -13.62 1.30 0.46
C SER A 60 -12.16 1.58 0.14
N GLU A 61 -11.95 2.35 -0.94
CA GLU A 61 -10.63 2.86 -1.31
C GLU A 61 -10.06 3.74 -0.20
N ASN A 62 -10.95 4.49 0.47
CA ASN A 62 -10.62 5.38 1.58
C ASN A 62 -9.92 4.65 2.72
N GLU A 63 -10.55 3.60 3.24
CA GLU A 63 -10.01 2.82 4.36
C GLU A 63 -8.69 2.15 3.99
N ALA A 64 -8.59 1.59 2.77
CA ALA A 64 -7.36 0.95 2.32
C ALA A 64 -6.21 1.95 2.18
N CYS A 65 -6.48 3.15 1.64
CA CYS A 65 -5.46 4.19 1.49
C CYS A 65 -5.04 4.77 2.85
N GLU A 66 -5.98 4.98 3.77
CA GLU A 66 -5.68 5.43 5.14
C GLU A 66 -4.81 4.41 5.89
N TYR A 67 -5.12 3.12 5.75
CA TYR A 67 -4.32 2.05 6.33
C TYR A 67 -2.87 2.09 5.83
N ILE A 68 -2.65 2.15 4.51
CA ILE A 68 -1.31 2.21 3.92
C ILE A 68 -0.54 3.44 4.42
N TYR A 69 -1.19 4.60 4.47
CA TYR A 69 -0.56 5.83 4.95
C TYR A 69 -0.07 5.70 6.40
N GLU A 70 -0.90 5.16 7.29
CA GLU A 70 -0.52 4.96 8.69
C GLU A 70 0.59 3.91 8.86
N GLU A 71 0.64 2.87 8.03
CA GLU A 71 1.75 1.90 8.02
C GLU A 71 3.08 2.55 7.63
N PHE A 72 3.13 3.30 6.53
CA PHE A 72 4.35 4.02 6.15
C PHE A 72 4.74 5.08 7.17
N LYS A 73 3.77 5.78 7.74
CA LYS A 73 4.02 6.75 8.80
C LYS A 73 4.60 6.09 10.05
N ARG A 74 4.20 4.86 10.39
CA ARG A 74 4.83 4.10 11.48
C ARG A 74 6.27 3.72 11.15
N LEU A 75 6.53 3.25 9.93
CA LEU A 75 7.86 2.85 9.47
C LEU A 75 8.87 4.02 9.41
N VAL A 76 8.42 5.20 9.00
CA VAL A 76 9.29 6.40 8.92
C VAL A 76 9.61 6.96 10.32
N ASN A 77 8.72 6.76 11.30
CA ASN A 77 8.90 7.27 12.67
C ASN A 77 9.52 6.25 13.64
N SER A 78 9.86 5.04 13.18
CA SER A 78 10.50 3.97 13.97
C SER A 78 12.00 3.95 13.80
#